data_AF-C8XB59-F1
#
_entry.id   AF-C8XB59-F1
#
_cell.length_a   1.000
_cell.length_b   1.000
_cell.length_c   1.000
_cell.angle_alpha   90.00
_cell.angle_beta   90.00
_cell.angle_gamma   90.00
#
_symmetry.space_group_name_H-M   'P 1'
#
loop_
_entity.id
_entity.type
_entity.pdbx_description
1 polymer ?
#
loop_
_entity_poly.entity_id
_entity_poly.type
_entity_poly.pdbx_seq_one_letter_code
_entity_poly.pdbx_strand_id
1 'polypeptide(L)'
;MPLSDQDRRRLDAIEQALVSDDPDLAAAFTSPRRVPVKAVLDGLLMVFGAVVLVAGLVTTHAYVITGGLIAVAGAAVIATGAGRLARYLRR
;
A
#
# COMPACT_ATOMS: atom_id res chain seq x y z
N MET A 1 37.04 14.18 11.93
CA MET A 1 38.11 14.75 11.09
C MET A 1 37.47 15.56 9.97
N PRO A 2 37.83 16.84 9.74
CA PRO A 2 37.39 17.59 8.58
C PRO A 2 38.14 17.13 7.32
N LEU A 3 37.42 16.86 6.23
CA LEU A 3 38.00 16.47 4.95
C LEU A 3 38.89 17.58 4.38
N SER A 4 40.01 17.19 3.77
CA SER A 4 40.87 18.14 3.05
C SER A 4 40.12 18.74 1.85
N ASP A 5 40.46 19.96 1.43
CA ASP A 5 39.75 20.66 0.35
C ASP A 5 39.86 19.99 -1.02
N GLN A 6 40.80 19.05 -1.16
CA GLN A 6 40.95 18.23 -2.36
C GLN A 6 40.00 17.02 -2.33
N ASP A 7 39.80 16.43 -1.16
CA ASP A 7 38.83 15.34 -0.95
C ASP A 7 37.40 15.85 -1.11
N ARG A 8 37.10 17.07 -0.65
CA ARG A 8 35.79 17.71 -0.86
C ARG A 8 35.46 17.90 -2.33
N ARG A 9 36.40 18.42 -3.13
CA ARG A 9 36.21 18.60 -4.58
C ARG A 9 36.03 17.29 -5.33
N ARG A 10 36.71 16.23 -4.91
CA ARG A 10 36.50 14.89 -5.47
C ARG A 10 35.12 14.35 -5.11
N LEU A 11 34.66 14.58 -3.88
CA LEU A 11 33.32 14.20 -3.45
C LEU A 11 32.23 14.93 -4.25
N ASP A 12 32.36 16.27 -4.39
CA ASP A 12 31.43 17.09 -5.17
C ASP A 12 31.36 16.62 -6.63
N ALA A 13 32.49 16.27 -7.24
CA ALA A 13 32.52 15.74 -8.60
C ALA A 13 31.85 14.37 -8.73
N ILE A 14 31.99 13.49 -7.71
CA ILE A 14 31.32 12.19 -7.68
C ILE A 14 29.81 12.36 -7.48
N GLU A 15 29.39 13.27 -6.59
CA GLU A 15 27.97 13.55 -6.32
C GLU A 15 27.28 14.15 -7.56
N GLN A 16 27.95 15.07 -8.25
CA GLN A 16 27.51 15.63 -9.52
C GLN A 16 27.33 14.55 -10.60
N ALA A 17 28.26 13.59 -10.70
CA ALA A 17 28.19 12.47 -11.65
C ALA A 17 27.08 11.47 -11.30
N LEU A 18 26.87 11.19 -10.00
CA LEU A 18 25.82 10.28 -9.54
C LEU A 18 24.42 10.84 -9.79
N VAL A 19 24.24 12.17 -9.65
CA VAL A 19 22.98 12.87 -9.94
C VAL A 19 22.69 12.93 -11.44
N SER A 20 23.72 13.04 -12.28
CA SER A 20 23.53 13.05 -13.74
C SER A 20 23.20 11.66 -14.30
N ASP A 21 23.75 10.61 -13.72
CA ASP A 21 23.63 9.25 -14.26
C ASP A 21 22.28 8.59 -13.96
N ASP A 22 21.59 8.95 -12.87
CA ASP A 22 20.31 8.33 -12.53
C ASP A 22 19.31 9.28 -11.83
N PRO A 23 18.73 10.24 -12.59
CA PRO A 23 17.69 11.13 -12.07
C PRO A 23 16.44 10.35 -11.61
N ASP A 24 16.18 9.17 -12.19
CA ASP A 24 15.06 8.31 -11.83
C ASP A 24 15.27 7.65 -10.45
N LEU A 25 16.48 7.22 -10.12
CA LEU A 25 16.82 6.77 -8.77
C LEU A 25 16.72 7.91 -7.76
N ALA A 26 17.24 9.11 -8.08
CA ALA A 26 17.11 10.26 -7.19
C ALA A 26 15.64 10.57 -6.89
N ALA A 27 14.76 10.51 -7.89
CA ALA A 27 13.32 10.66 -7.71
C ALA A 27 12.70 9.54 -6.86
N ALA A 28 13.17 8.29 -7.02
CA ALA A 28 12.72 7.13 -6.25
C ALA A 28 13.13 7.20 -4.76
N PHE A 29 14.30 7.77 -4.46
CA PHE A 29 14.79 7.94 -3.08
C PHE A 29 14.26 9.21 -2.39
N THR A 30 14.02 10.30 -3.13
CA THR A 30 13.53 11.57 -2.57
C THR A 30 12.05 11.54 -2.21
N SER A 31 11.26 10.70 -2.87
CA SER A 31 9.82 10.60 -2.64
C SER A 31 9.52 9.36 -1.79
N PRO A 32 9.50 9.45 -0.44
CA PRO A 32 8.94 8.37 0.34
C PRO A 32 7.50 8.19 -0.14
N ARG A 33 7.23 7.04 -0.76
CA ARG A 33 5.90 6.70 -1.28
C ARG A 33 4.94 6.62 -0.09
N ARG A 34 4.39 7.77 0.31
CA ARG A 34 3.49 7.87 1.45
C ARG A 34 2.22 7.16 1.08
N VAL A 35 2.01 5.97 1.64
CA VAL A 35 0.73 5.30 1.52
C VAL A 35 -0.30 6.20 2.21
N PRO A 36 -1.34 6.68 1.50
CA PRO A 36 -2.33 7.53 2.13
C PRO A 36 -3.03 6.71 3.22
N VAL A 37 -3.25 7.30 4.40
CA VAL A 37 -3.92 6.64 5.54
C VAL A 37 -5.24 6.00 5.11
N LYS A 38 -5.94 6.62 4.16
CA LYS A 38 -7.17 6.08 3.57
C LYS A 38 -6.96 4.74 2.83
N ALA A 39 -5.85 4.54 2.12
CA ALA A 39 -5.54 3.25 1.49
C ALA A 39 -5.28 2.15 2.52
N VAL A 40 -4.63 2.49 3.64
CA VAL A 40 -4.43 1.55 4.76
C VAL A 40 -5.78 1.15 5.36
N LEU A 41 -6.66 2.13 5.60
CA LEU A 41 -7.99 1.90 6.15
C LEU A 41 -8.88 1.07 5.20
N ASP A 42 -8.82 1.36 3.89
CA ASP A 42 -9.55 0.60 2.87
C ASP A 42 -9.03 -0.85 2.76
N GLY A 43 -7.73 -1.06 2.95
CA GLY A 43 -7.13 -2.40 3.06
C GLY A 43 -7.60 -3.17 4.31
N LEU A 44 -7.62 -2.50 5.48
CA LEU A 44 -8.18 -3.06 6.72
C LEU A 44 -9.65 -3.45 6.58
N LEU A 45 -10.45 -2.61 5.92
CA LEU A 45 -11.85 -2.88 5.64
C LEU A 45 -12.02 -4.12 4.74
N MET A 46 -11.15 -4.30 3.75
CA MET A 46 -11.14 -5.48 2.89
C MET A 46 -10.84 -6.76 3.70
N VAL A 47 -9.84 -6.73 4.57
CA VAL A 47 -9.50 -7.86 5.46
C VAL A 47 -10.66 -8.18 6.39
N PHE A 48 -11.29 -7.16 6.97
CA PHE A 48 -12.47 -7.33 7.82
C PHE A 48 -13.62 -8.00 7.07
N GLY A 49 -13.92 -7.55 5.84
CA GLY A 49 -14.93 -8.18 4.99
C GLY A 49 -14.64 -9.66 4.70
N ALA A 50 -13.36 -10.03 4.50
CA ALA A 50 -12.96 -11.42 4.31
C ALA A 50 -13.22 -12.28 5.55
N VAL A 51 -12.93 -11.76 6.75
CA VAL A 51 -13.25 -12.46 8.01
C VAL A 51 -14.76 -12.67 8.15
N VAL A 52 -15.56 -11.64 7.89
CA VAL A 52 -17.03 -11.72 7.95
C VAL A 52 -17.58 -12.72 6.92
N LEU A 53 -17.04 -12.72 5.70
CA LEU A 53 -17.42 -13.67 4.65
C LEU A 53 -17.20 -15.12 5.10
N VAL A 54 -16.01 -15.42 5.63
CA VAL A 54 -15.67 -16.76 6.12
C VAL A 54 -16.56 -17.14 7.30
N ALA A 55 -16.79 -16.24 8.25
CA ALA A 55 -17.68 -16.48 9.37
C ALA A 55 -19.13 -16.80 8.91
N GLY A 56 -19.64 -16.07 7.91
CA GLY A 56 -20.94 -16.36 7.29
C GLY A 56 -20.98 -17.75 6.66
N LEU A 57 -19.93 -18.13 5.93
CA LEU A 57 -19.81 -19.44 5.30
C LEU A 57 -19.72 -20.59 6.31
N VAL A 58 -19.07 -20.39 7.46
CA VAL A 58 -19.09 -21.40 8.54
C VAL A 58 -20.48 -21.49 9.17
N THR A 59 -21.13 -20.33 9.38
CA THR A 59 -22.47 -20.26 9.98
C THR A 59 -23.55 -20.89 9.10
N THR A 60 -23.37 -20.89 7.76
CA THR A 60 -24.32 -21.54 6.84
C THR A 60 -24.51 -23.03 7.10
N HIS A 61 -23.57 -23.70 7.77
CA HIS A 61 -23.71 -25.12 8.09
C HIS A 61 -24.86 -25.41 9.07
N ALA A 62 -25.07 -24.54 10.05
CA ALA A 62 -26.16 -24.66 11.04
C ALA A 62 -27.38 -23.80 10.68
N TYR A 63 -27.15 -22.62 10.08
CA TYR A 63 -28.18 -21.64 9.76
C TYR A 63 -27.97 -21.08 8.36
N VAL A 64 -28.52 -21.75 7.35
CA VAL A 64 -28.29 -21.43 5.92
C VAL A 64 -28.67 -19.98 5.58
N ILE A 65 -29.84 -19.51 6.01
CA ILE A 65 -30.30 -18.15 5.68
C ILE A 65 -29.41 -17.10 6.35
N THR A 66 -29.19 -17.23 7.66
CA THR A 66 -28.39 -16.27 8.43
C THR A 66 -26.93 -16.25 7.97
N GLY A 67 -26.31 -17.42 7.79
CA GLY A 67 -24.95 -17.51 7.28
C GLY A 67 -24.82 -16.93 5.87
N GLY A 68 -25.81 -17.17 5.01
CA GLY A 68 -25.85 -16.61 3.65
C GLY A 68 -25.91 -15.09 3.67
N LEU A 69 -26.75 -14.49 4.51
CA LEU A 69 -26.82 -13.03 4.66
C LEU A 69 -25.49 -12.43 5.16
N ILE A 70 -24.85 -13.08 6.14
CA ILE A 70 -23.54 -12.65 6.66
C ILE A 70 -22.46 -12.75 5.56
N ALA A 71 -22.47 -13.85 4.79
CA ALA A 71 -21.53 -14.05 3.70
C ALA A 71 -21.69 -12.97 2.61
N VAL A 72 -22.92 -12.67 2.19
CA VAL A 72 -23.22 -11.61 1.22
C VAL A 72 -22.77 -10.25 1.73
N ALA A 73 -23.01 -9.94 3.01
CA ALA A 73 -22.55 -8.71 3.64
C ALA A 73 -21.01 -8.61 3.62
N GLY A 74 -20.30 -9.68 3.99
CA GLY A 74 -18.84 -9.75 3.92
C GLY A 74 -18.31 -9.52 2.50
N ALA A 75 -18.90 -10.16 1.49
CA ALA A 75 -18.54 -9.97 0.09
C ALA A 75 -18.74 -8.51 -0.38
N ALA A 76 -19.85 -7.87 0.01
CA ALA A 76 -20.09 -6.47 -0.31
C ALA A 76 -19.03 -5.55 0.31
N VAL A 77 -18.64 -5.80 1.56
CA VAL A 77 -17.57 -5.05 2.24
C VAL A 77 -16.24 -5.19 1.49
N ILE A 78 -15.85 -6.41 1.10
CA ILE A 78 -14.65 -6.66 0.30
C ILE A 78 -14.69 -5.88 -1.02
N ALA A 79 -15.80 -5.96 -1.76
CA ALA A 79 -15.96 -5.28 -3.04
C ALA A 79 -15.79 -3.76 -2.91
N THR A 80 -16.32 -3.16 -1.85
CA THR A 80 -16.15 -1.72 -1.60
C THR A 80 -14.72 -1.35 -1.25
N GLY A 81 -14.02 -2.14 -0.41
CA GLY A 81 -12.62 -1.93 -0.06
C GLY A 81 -11.70 -2.08 -1.27
N ALA A 82 -11.86 -3.16 -2.04
CA ALA A 82 -11.08 -3.43 -3.25
C ALA A 82 -11.28 -2.34 -4.32
N GLY A 83 -12.52 -1.90 -4.56
CA GLY A 83 -12.82 -0.83 -5.51
C GLY A 83 -12.27 0.54 -5.10
N ARG A 84 -12.09 0.79 -3.79
CA ARG A 84 -11.39 1.98 -3.29
C ARG A 84 -9.88 1.84 -3.45
N LEU A 85 -9.32 0.68 -3.11
CA LEU A 85 -7.88 0.40 -3.22
C LEU A 85 -7.39 0.49 -4.67
N ALA A 86 -8.14 -0.08 -5.61
CA ALA A 86 -7.84 -0.05 -7.03
C ALA A 86 -7.80 1.39 -7.61
N ARG A 87 -8.52 2.34 -7.00
CA ARG A 87 -8.48 3.75 -7.41
C ARG A 87 -7.18 4.46 -6.98
N TYR A 88 -6.52 4.00 -5.92
CA TYR A 88 -5.20 4.52 -5.55
C TYR A 88 -4.09 3.98 -6.46
N LEU A 89 -4.24 2.76 -6.98
CA LEU A 89 -3.27 2.14 -7.89
C LEU A 89 -3.36 2.68 -9.33
N ARG A 90 -4.52 3.27 -9.70
CA ARG A 90 -4.75 3.90 -11.01
C ARG A 90 -4.36 5.38 -11.07
N ARG A 91 -3.96 5.99 -9.95
CA ARG A 91 -3.48 7.37 -9.87
C ARG A 91 -1.96 7.40 -9.76
#